data_AF-A0A3B1DD26-F1
#
_entry.id   AF-A0A3B1DD26-F1
#
_cell.length_a   1.000
_cell.length_b   1.000
_cell.length_c   1.000
_cell.angle_alpha   90.00
_cell.angle_beta   90.00
_cell.angle_gamma   90.00
#
_symmetry.space_group_name_H-M   'P 1'
#
loop_
_entity.id
_entity.type
_entity.pdbx_description
1 polymer ?
#
loop_
_entity_poly.entity_id
_entity_poly.type
_entity_poly.pdbx_seq_one_letter_code
_entity_poly.pdbx_strand_id
1 'polypeptide(L)'
;MRLWRQKSELPKATYASRRDRLYKRLDAMIATTWEDSHAKRLTKRLKKYRNELFTFVDQEGVAFENNHAERSIRPAVILRKNSYGNRSVQGADCQAVLMSVFRTLKQRNHDPIRTTINALKNYLTT
;
A
#
# COMPACT_ATOMS: atom_id res chain seq x y z
N MET A 1 -3.82 -16.01 -1.14
CA MET A 1 -4.41 -16.28 -2.48
C MET A 1 -3.79 -17.56 -3.06
N ARG A 2 -4.58 -18.53 -3.57
CA ARG A 2 -4.09 -19.89 -3.93
C ARG A 2 -3.09 -19.89 -5.10
N LEU A 3 -3.39 -19.16 -6.18
CA LEU A 3 -2.53 -19.11 -7.36
C LEU A 3 -1.14 -18.52 -7.04
N TRP A 4 -1.08 -17.47 -6.21
CA TRP A 4 0.15 -16.86 -5.74
C TRP A 4 1.07 -17.85 -5.00
N ARG A 5 0.50 -18.67 -4.11
CA ARG A 5 1.27 -19.69 -3.34
C ARG A 5 1.83 -20.81 -4.23
N GLN A 6 1.14 -21.13 -5.32
CA GLN A 6 1.49 -22.24 -6.22
C GLN A 6 2.37 -21.79 -7.40
N LYS A 7 2.94 -20.57 -7.37
CA LYS A 7 3.72 -20.02 -8.49
C LYS A 7 4.94 -20.88 -8.84
N SER A 8 5.62 -21.45 -7.85
CA SER A 8 6.79 -22.33 -8.02
C SER A 8 6.43 -23.76 -8.41
N GLU A 9 5.20 -24.21 -8.10
CA GLU A 9 4.76 -25.61 -8.30
C GLU A 9 4.07 -25.83 -9.65
N LEU A 10 3.48 -24.79 -10.24
CA LEU A 10 2.65 -24.93 -11.43
C LEU A 10 3.49 -24.77 -12.72
N PRO A 11 3.19 -25.58 -13.77
CA PRO A 11 3.70 -25.31 -15.10
C PRO A 11 3.31 -23.90 -15.57
N LYS A 12 4.23 -23.21 -16.28
CA LYS A 12 4.03 -21.83 -16.76
C LYS A 12 2.72 -21.64 -17.54
N ALA A 13 2.38 -22.59 -18.41
CA ALA A 13 1.13 -22.55 -19.20
C ALA A 13 -0.12 -22.61 -18.31
N THR A 14 -0.12 -23.49 -17.30
CA THR A 14 -1.23 -23.62 -16.34
C THR A 14 -1.36 -22.35 -15.49
N TYR A 15 -0.24 -21.76 -15.09
CA TYR A 15 -0.22 -20.52 -14.35
C TYR A 15 -0.85 -19.37 -15.16
N ALA A 16 -0.41 -19.19 -16.41
CA ALA A 16 -0.96 -18.19 -17.33
C ALA A 16 -2.47 -18.39 -17.56
N SER A 17 -2.91 -19.62 -17.84
CA SER A 17 -4.34 -19.95 -17.99
C SER A 17 -5.16 -19.61 -16.74
N ARG A 18 -4.62 -19.84 -15.53
CA ARG A 18 -5.30 -19.48 -14.27
C ARG A 18 -5.34 -17.97 -14.06
N ARG A 19 -4.28 -17.25 -14.41
CA ARG A 19 -4.24 -15.78 -14.39
C ARG A 19 -5.29 -15.19 -15.34
N ASP A 20 -5.36 -15.67 -16.58
CA ASP A 20 -6.32 -15.15 -17.56
C ASP A 20 -7.76 -15.37 -17.12
N ARG A 21 -8.05 -16.48 -16.43
CA ARG A 21 -9.35 -16.71 -15.80
C ARG A 21 -9.69 -15.69 -14.71
N LEU A 22 -8.72 -15.16 -13.98
CA LEU A 22 -8.97 -14.09 -13.00
C LEU A 22 -9.36 -12.80 -13.71
N TYR A 23 -8.63 -12.42 -14.76
CA TYR A 23 -8.96 -11.23 -15.56
C TYR A 23 -10.32 -11.36 -16.25
N LYS A 24 -10.63 -12.51 -16.86
CA LYS A 24 -11.96 -12.76 -17.46
C LYS A 24 -13.11 -12.61 -16.45
N ARG A 25 -12.93 -13.10 -15.22
CA ARG A 25 -13.93 -12.95 -14.15
C ARG A 25 -14.08 -11.50 -13.71
N LEU A 26 -12.96 -10.78 -13.59
CA LEU A 26 -12.95 -9.35 -13.28
C LEU A 26 -13.67 -8.55 -14.38
N ASP A 27 -13.41 -8.86 -15.64
CA ASP A 27 -14.04 -8.22 -16.79
C ASP A 27 -15.55 -8.46 -16.82
N ALA A 28 -15.97 -9.69 -16.55
CA ALA A 28 -17.39 -10.00 -16.41
C ALA A 28 -18.04 -9.14 -15.32
N MET A 29 -17.43 -9.04 -14.12
CA MET A 29 -17.95 -8.19 -13.05
C MET A 29 -18.02 -6.71 -13.42
N ILE A 30 -17.03 -6.22 -14.18
CA ILE A 30 -16.97 -4.83 -14.65
C ILE A 30 -18.03 -4.57 -15.73
N ALA A 31 -18.31 -5.55 -16.59
CA ALA A 31 -19.27 -5.44 -17.67
C ALA A 31 -20.73 -5.58 -17.20
N THR A 32 -20.96 -6.23 -16.06
CA THR A 32 -22.30 -6.33 -15.47
C THR A 32 -22.87 -4.95 -15.15
N THR A 33 -24.13 -4.73 -15.54
CA THR A 33 -24.89 -3.55 -15.13
C THR A 33 -25.36 -3.73 -13.68
N TRP A 34 -25.10 -2.72 -12.86
CA TRP A 34 -25.51 -2.69 -11.46
C TRP A 34 -26.48 -1.53 -11.28
N GLU A 35 -27.57 -1.72 -10.53
CA GLU A 35 -28.48 -0.61 -10.19
C GLU A 35 -28.00 0.19 -8.98
N ASP A 36 -27.45 -0.52 -7.98
CA ASP A 36 -26.95 0.06 -6.74
C ASP A 36 -25.78 1.04 -6.97
N SER A 37 -25.84 2.18 -6.29
CA SER A 37 -24.85 3.26 -6.44
C SER A 37 -23.45 2.88 -5.93
N HIS A 38 -23.37 2.07 -4.86
CA HIS A 38 -22.10 1.60 -4.32
C HIS A 38 -21.46 0.56 -5.24
N ALA A 39 -22.27 -0.34 -5.82
CA ALA A 39 -21.83 -1.29 -6.83
C ALA A 39 -21.31 -0.56 -8.08
N LYS A 40 -22.02 0.45 -8.60
CA LYS A 40 -21.54 1.30 -9.70
C LYS A 40 -20.18 1.95 -9.38
N ARG A 41 -20.02 2.49 -8.17
CA ARG A 41 -18.75 3.10 -7.71
C ARG A 41 -17.62 2.08 -7.62
N LEU A 42 -17.91 0.88 -7.10
CA LEU A 42 -16.94 -0.21 -7.02
C LEU A 42 -16.51 -0.66 -8.42
N THR A 43 -17.46 -0.88 -9.33
CA THR A 43 -17.20 -1.25 -10.73
C THR A 43 -16.34 -0.21 -11.45
N LYS A 44 -16.61 1.08 -11.26
CA LYS A 44 -15.76 2.16 -11.79
C LYS A 44 -14.32 2.06 -11.27
N ARG A 45 -14.14 1.71 -9.99
CA ARG A 45 -12.81 1.54 -9.38
C ARG A 45 -12.11 0.28 -9.89
N LEU A 46 -12.82 -0.84 -10.01
CA LEU A 46 -12.31 -2.08 -10.60
C LEU A 46 -11.86 -1.86 -12.04
N LYS A 47 -12.65 -1.13 -12.84
CA LYS A 47 -12.27 -0.74 -14.21
C LYS A 47 -11.01 0.10 -14.25
N LYS A 48 -10.89 1.10 -13.36
CA LYS A 48 -9.72 1.98 -13.26
C LYS A 48 -8.43 1.20 -12.97
N TYR A 49 -8.48 0.27 -12.01
CA TYR A 49 -7.31 -0.47 -11.53
C TYR A 49 -7.18 -1.88 -12.10
N ARG A 50 -7.92 -2.19 -13.17
CA ARG A 50 -8.02 -3.54 -13.75
C ARG A 50 -6.65 -4.16 -13.98
N ASN A 51 -5.73 -3.41 -14.58
CA ASN A 51 -4.41 -3.90 -14.96
C ASN A 51 -3.45 -4.03 -13.77
N GLU A 52 -3.74 -3.36 -12.65
CA GLU A 52 -2.88 -3.33 -11.46
C GLU A 52 -3.35 -4.31 -10.36
N LEU A 53 -4.63 -4.70 -10.38
CA LEU A 53 -5.26 -5.46 -9.29
C LEU A 53 -4.58 -6.80 -8.99
N PHE A 54 -4.03 -7.45 -10.01
CA PHE A 54 -3.36 -8.75 -9.89
C PHE A 54 -1.83 -8.66 -10.03
N THR A 55 -1.22 -7.49 -9.83
CA THR A 55 0.24 -7.29 -9.94
C THR A 55 1.05 -8.34 -9.16
N PHE A 56 0.56 -8.77 -7.99
CA PHE A 56 1.21 -9.81 -7.18
C PHE A 56 1.29 -11.19 -7.85
N VAL A 57 0.45 -11.47 -8.85
CA VAL A 57 0.51 -12.70 -9.64
C VAL A 57 1.73 -12.63 -10.56
N ASP A 58 1.94 -11.51 -11.22
CA ASP A 58 3.01 -11.34 -12.20
C ASP A 58 4.36 -11.05 -11.54
N GLN A 59 4.39 -10.16 -10.56
CA GLN A 59 5.60 -9.67 -9.90
C GLN A 59 5.96 -10.50 -8.66
N GLU A 60 7.18 -11.03 -8.65
CA GLU A 60 7.73 -11.71 -7.48
C GLU A 60 8.01 -10.72 -6.34
N GLY A 61 7.90 -11.18 -5.09
CA GLY A 61 8.10 -10.33 -3.90
C GLY A 61 6.94 -9.40 -3.56
N VAL A 62 5.95 -9.23 -4.44
CA VAL A 62 4.73 -8.45 -4.14
C VAL A 62 3.73 -9.35 -3.42
N ALA A 63 3.37 -8.97 -2.19
CA ALA A 63 2.37 -9.67 -1.40
C ALA A 63 0.96 -9.46 -1.98
N PHE A 64 0.12 -10.49 -1.91
CA PHE A 64 -1.30 -10.37 -2.31
C PHE A 64 -2.17 -9.63 -1.28
N GLU A 65 -1.60 -9.32 -0.11
CA GLU A 65 -2.28 -8.67 1.02
C GLU A 65 -1.76 -7.26 1.26
N ASN A 66 -2.60 -6.41 1.84
CA ASN A 66 -2.28 -5.00 2.13
C ASN A 66 -1.62 -4.78 3.50
N ASN A 67 -1.30 -5.85 4.23
CA ASN A 67 -0.84 -5.80 5.62
C ASN A 67 0.39 -4.90 5.82
N HIS A 68 1.35 -4.92 4.89
CA HIS A 68 2.55 -4.10 4.98
C HIS A 68 2.23 -2.59 4.93
N ALA A 69 1.34 -2.18 4.02
CA ALA A 69 0.94 -0.78 3.90
C ALA A 69 0.12 -0.33 5.13
N GLU A 70 -0.81 -1.17 5.59
CA GLU A 70 -1.62 -0.90 6.79
C GLU A 70 -0.77 -0.78 8.05
N ARG A 71 0.17 -1.71 8.25
CA ARG A 71 1.15 -1.63 9.36
C ARG A 71 2.04 -0.40 9.23
N SER A 72 2.28 0.08 8.01
CA SER A 72 3.14 1.25 7.79
C SER A 72 2.49 2.57 8.20
N ILE A 73 1.19 2.72 7.99
CA ILE A 73 0.46 3.92 8.41
C ILE A 73 0.05 3.89 9.89
N ARG A 74 -0.04 2.69 10.50
CA ARG A 74 -0.55 2.49 11.87
C ARG A 74 0.13 3.36 12.95
N PRO A 75 1.47 3.55 12.97
CA PRO A 75 2.10 4.41 13.97
C PRO A 75 1.58 5.85 13.95
N ALA A 76 1.40 6.43 12.75
CA ALA A 76 0.87 7.80 12.61
C ALA A 76 -0.59 7.88 13.08
N VAL A 77 -1.40 6.87 12.75
CA VAL A 77 -2.82 6.79 13.15
C VAL A 77 -2.96 6.65 14.67
N ILE A 78 -2.16 5.80 15.30
CA ILE A 78 -2.16 5.61 16.76
C ILE A 78 -1.73 6.91 17.46
N LEU A 79 -0.67 7.56 16.98
CA LEU A 79 -0.20 8.83 17.54
C LEU A 79 -1.31 9.89 17.46
N ARG A 80 -1.93 10.07 16.29
CA ARG A 80 -3.04 11.01 16.11
C ARG A 80 -4.20 10.72 17.06
N LYS A 81 -4.53 9.44 17.27
CA LYS A 81 -5.58 9.02 18.21
C LYS A 81 -5.24 9.42 19.65
N ASN A 82 -4.03 9.10 20.11
CA ASN A 82 -3.60 9.34 21.49
C ASN A 82 -3.42 10.84 21.78
N SER A 83 -3.00 11.63 20.80
CA SER A 83 -2.82 13.08 20.92
C SER A 83 -4.11 13.88 20.70
N TYR A 84 -5.25 13.23 20.44
CA TYR A 84 -6.51 13.88 20.06
C TYR A 84 -6.40 14.76 18.80
N GLY A 85 -5.49 14.40 17.89
CA GLY A 85 -5.20 15.15 16.67
C GLY A 85 -4.37 16.41 16.87
N ASN A 86 -4.24 17.19 15.79
CA ASN A 86 -3.52 18.47 15.81
C ASN A 86 -4.52 19.62 15.96
N ARG A 87 -4.15 20.63 16.75
CA ARG A 87 -4.97 21.82 17.00
C ARG A 87 -4.65 22.99 16.07
N SER A 88 -3.63 22.85 15.23
CA SER A 88 -3.23 23.84 14.23
C SER A 88 -2.76 23.16 12.94
N VAL A 89 -2.89 23.87 11.82
CA VAL A 89 -2.38 23.42 10.51
C VAL A 89 -0.87 23.23 10.57
N GLN A 90 -0.15 24.20 11.15
CA GLN A 90 1.30 24.12 11.33
C GLN A 90 1.74 22.88 12.12
N GLY A 91 1.00 22.51 13.18
CA GLY A 91 1.27 21.30 13.96
C GLY A 91 1.04 20.02 13.15
N ALA A 92 -0.01 20.01 12.32
CA ALA A 92 -0.28 18.90 11.41
C ALA A 92 0.81 18.73 10.35
N ASP A 93 1.28 19.82 9.77
CA ASP A 93 2.35 19.81 8.77
C ASP A 93 3.68 19.34 9.38
N CYS A 94 4.02 19.86 10.56
CA CYS A 94 5.21 19.43 11.30
C CYS A 94 5.17 17.91 11.60
N GLN A 95 4.03 17.41 12.09
CA GLN A 95 3.86 15.98 12.35
C GLN A 95 3.96 15.17 11.06
N ALA A 96 3.37 15.63 9.95
CA ALA A 96 3.43 14.93 8.66
C ALA A 96 4.88 14.78 8.17
N VAL A 97 5.68 15.85 8.25
CA VAL A 97 7.10 15.84 7.88
C VAL A 97 7.89 14.88 8.78
N LEU A 98 7.77 15.01 10.11
CA LEU A 98 8.51 14.17 11.05
C LEU A 98 8.14 12.68 10.91
N MET A 99 6.85 12.38 10.74
CA MET A 99 6.41 11.00 10.53
C MET A 99 6.93 10.42 9.23
N SER A 100 7.00 11.21 8.16
CA SER A 100 7.60 10.79 6.88
C SER A 100 9.08 10.42 7.08
N VAL A 101 9.87 11.34 7.63
CA VAL A 101 11.31 11.14 7.89
C VAL A 101 11.55 9.93 8.79
N PHE A 102 10.88 9.87 9.94
CA PHE A 102 11.10 8.79 10.91
C PHE A 102 10.65 7.44 10.36
N ARG A 103 9.57 7.39 9.56
CA ARG A 103 9.12 6.15 8.94
C ARG A 103 10.13 5.64 7.92
N THR A 104 10.64 6.52 7.06
CA THR A 104 11.67 6.16 6.08
C THR A 104 12.95 5.68 6.76
N LEU A 105 13.40 6.34 7.82
CA LEU A 105 14.58 5.91 8.59
C LEU A 105 14.39 4.52 9.20
N LYS A 106 13.23 4.25 9.80
CA LYS A 106 12.90 2.91 10.32
C LYS A 106 12.85 1.85 9.22
N GLN A 107 12.29 2.15 8.06
CA GLN A 107 12.24 1.23 6.91
C GLN A 107 13.64 0.88 6.39
N ARG A 108 14.60 1.80 6.54
CA ARG A 108 16.01 1.63 6.16
C ARG A 108 16.88 1.05 7.29
N ASN A 109 16.29 0.58 8.39
CA ASN A 109 16.99 0.08 9.57
C ASN A 109 17.96 1.10 10.23
N HIS A 110 17.61 2.39 10.20
CA HIS A 110 18.33 3.42 10.95
C HIS A 110 17.59 3.81 12.22
N ASP A 111 18.34 4.18 13.27
CA ASP A 111 17.79 4.83 14.45
C ASP A 111 17.29 6.25 14.06
N PRO A 112 15.99 6.53 14.10
CA PRO A 112 15.46 7.79 13.58
C PRO A 112 15.94 9.02 14.37
N ILE A 113 16.06 8.90 15.69
CA ILE A 113 16.40 10.02 16.57
C ILE A 113 17.86 10.38 16.37
N ARG A 114 18.76 9.39 16.51
CA ARG A 114 20.20 9.57 16.34
C ARG A 114 20.53 10.07 14.94
N THR A 115 19.90 9.52 13.91
CA THR A 115 20.15 9.93 12.52
C THR A 115 19.71 11.38 12.28
N THR A 116 18.53 11.77 12.80
CA THR A 116 18.03 13.15 12.66
C THR A 116 18.91 14.14 13.41
N ILE A 117 19.34 13.81 14.65
CA ILE A 117 20.26 14.64 15.43
C ILE A 117 21.59 14.83 14.69
N ASN A 118 22.17 13.76 14.14
CA ASN A 118 23.41 13.85 13.39
C ASN A 118 23.27 14.71 12.13
N ALA A 119 22.15 14.56 11.40
CA ALA A 119 21.88 15.38 10.22
C ALA A 119 21.78 16.88 10.57
N LEU A 120 21.09 17.22 11.66
CA LEU A 120 21.00 18.60 12.14
C LEU A 120 22.36 19.16 12.58
N LYS A 121 23.18 18.37 13.28
CA LYS A 121 24.54 18.78 13.65
C LYS A 121 25.38 19.11 12.43
N ASN A 122 25.39 18.25 11.42
CA ASN A 122 26.15 18.46 10.19
C ASN A 122 25.66 19.68 9.41
N TYR A 123 24.34 19.91 9.39
CA TYR A 123 23.75 21.09 8.76
C TYR A 123 24.20 22.39 9.43
N LEU A 124 24.34 22.41 10.76
CA LEU A 124 24.75 23.61 11.51
C LEU A 124 26.25 23.94 11.37
N THR A 125 27.07 22.98 10.94
CA THR A 125 28.51 23.16 10.73
C THR A 125 28.88 23.47 9.27
N THR A 126 27.89 23.45 8.37
CA THR A 126 28.03 23.84 6.96
C THR A 126 27.52 25.27 6.80
#